data_AF-A0A536J9U3-F1
#
_entry.id   AF-A0A536J9U3-F1
#
_cell.length_a   1.000
_cell.length_b   1.000
_cell.length_c   1.000
_cell.angle_alpha   90.00
_cell.angle_beta   90.00
_cell.angle_gamma   90.00
#
_symmetry.space_group_name_H-M   'P 1'
#
loop_
_entity.id
_entity.type
_entity.pdbx_description
1 polymer ?
#
loop_
_entity_poly.entity_id
_entity_poly.type
_entity_poly.pdbx_seq_one_letter_code
_entity_poly.pdbx_strand_id
1 'polypeptide(L)'
;MLLVCSSRCGGRLFRALFAEVEIDSGGVYQDHRFTQPGYVCLNCGSPAVDLGEVPAEMEAEARADEAATEAATDILCPVCETMVHVGADMECPNCGSPLEVA
;
A
#
# COMPACT_ATOMS: atom_id res chain seq x y z
N MET A 1 -10.72 -8.40 -8.55
CA MET A 1 -11.85 -7.72 -7.91
C MET A 1 -12.35 -8.50 -6.69
N LEU A 2 -12.05 -7.99 -5.50
CA LEU A 2 -12.50 -8.49 -4.20
C LEU A 2 -13.22 -7.35 -3.47
N LEU A 3 -14.53 -7.23 -3.66
CA LEU A 3 -15.31 -6.17 -3.02
C LEU A 3 -15.61 -6.50 -1.56
N VAL A 4 -15.28 -5.56 -0.67
CA VAL A 4 -15.56 -5.66 0.77
C VAL A 4 -16.36 -4.44 1.23
N CYS A 5 -17.47 -4.67 1.94
CA CYS A 5 -18.24 -3.61 2.58
C CYS A 5 -17.40 -2.98 3.70
N SER A 6 -17.20 -1.66 3.67
CA SER A 6 -16.40 -0.94 4.67
C SER A 6 -16.96 -1.10 6.09
N SER A 7 -18.29 -1.15 6.22
CA SER A 7 -19.00 -1.38 7.49
C SER A 7 -19.03 -2.84 7.94
N ARG A 8 -18.43 -3.77 7.19
CA ARG A 8 -18.36 -5.21 7.51
C ARG A 8 -19.71 -5.86 7.85
N CYS A 9 -20.80 -5.43 7.22
CA CYS A 9 -22.16 -5.89 7.53
C CYS A 9 -22.49 -7.34 7.10
N GLY A 10 -21.53 -8.10 6.55
CA GLY A 10 -21.74 -9.45 6.03
C GLY A 10 -22.37 -9.55 4.63
N GLY A 11 -22.73 -8.42 4.01
CA GLY A 11 -23.29 -8.39 2.66
C GLY A 11 -22.30 -8.83 1.59
N ARG A 12 -22.78 -9.59 0.59
CA ARG A 12 -21.99 -10.10 -0.54
C ARG A 12 -22.46 -9.60 -1.92
N LEU A 13 -23.53 -8.81 -1.94
CA LEU A 13 -24.06 -8.21 -3.15
C LEU A 13 -23.69 -6.72 -3.17
N PHE A 14 -23.15 -6.28 -4.29
CA PHE A 14 -22.67 -4.93 -4.50
C PHE A 14 -23.20 -4.39 -5.81
N ARG A 15 -23.44 -3.08 -5.86
CA ARG A 15 -23.79 -2.37 -7.09
C ARG A 15 -22.64 -1.46 -7.47
N ALA A 16 -22.21 -1.55 -8.73
CA ALA A 16 -21.30 -0.58 -9.32
C ALA A 16 -22.02 0.76 -9.47
N LEU A 17 -21.42 1.82 -8.94
CA LEU A 17 -21.75 3.20 -9.27
C LEU A 17 -20.61 3.68 -10.15
N PHE A 18 -20.87 3.85 -11.44
CA PHE A 18 -19.85 4.30 -12.36
C PHE A 18 -19.43 5.73 -12.02
N ALA A 19 -18.15 6.06 -12.22
CA ALA A 19 -17.69 7.43 -12.14
C ALA A 19 -18.45 8.30 -13.14
N GLU A 20 -18.74 9.54 -12.77
CA GLU A 20 -19.35 10.50 -13.68
C GLU A 20 -18.30 10.89 -14.73
N VAL A 21 -18.60 10.65 -16.01
CA VAL A 21 -17.71 10.96 -17.14
C VAL A 21 -18.34 12.07 -17.97
N GLU A 22 -17.61 13.17 -18.17
CA GLU A 22 -18.01 14.24 -19.08
C GLU A 22 -17.50 13.92 -20.48
N ILE A 23 -18.44 13.83 -21.42
CA ILE A 23 -18.17 13.59 -22.85
C ILE A 23 -18.81 14.70 -23.68
N ASP A 24 -18.18 15.05 -24.79
CA ASP A 24 -18.78 15.99 -25.75
C ASP A 24 -19.83 15.33 -26.65
N SER A 25 -20.46 16.13 -27.52
CA SER A 25 -21.46 15.65 -28.47
C SER A 25 -20.94 14.64 -29.50
N GLY A 26 -19.62 14.52 -29.67
CA GLY A 26 -18.97 13.51 -30.50
C GLY A 26 -18.62 12.23 -29.74
N GLY A 27 -18.92 12.16 -28.44
CA GLY A 27 -18.53 11.05 -27.57
C GLY A 27 -17.06 11.08 -27.17
N VAL A 28 -16.35 12.20 -27.36
CA VAL A 28 -14.95 12.34 -26.94
C VAL A 28 -14.92 12.66 -25.45
N TYR A 29 -14.05 11.94 -24.74
CA TYR A 29 -13.78 12.16 -23.32
C TYR A 29 -13.23 13.57 -23.07
N GLN A 30 -13.79 14.26 -22.08
CA GLN A 30 -13.33 15.59 -21.66
C GLN A 30 -12.79 15.56 -20.23
N ASP A 31 -13.54 14.99 -19.29
CA ASP A 31 -13.16 14.93 -17.87
C ASP A 31 -13.86 13.76 -17.15
N HIS A 32 -13.38 13.39 -15.95
CA HIS A 32 -14.09 12.50 -15.05
C HIS A 32 -14.07 13.02 -13.62
N ARG A 33 -15.14 12.81 -12.87
CA ARG A 33 -15.23 13.19 -11.45
C ARG A 33 -15.56 11.98 -10.58
N PHE A 34 -14.80 11.83 -9.49
CA PHE A 34 -15.06 10.82 -8.46
C PHE A 34 -15.76 11.47 -7.27
N THR A 35 -17.05 11.79 -7.44
CA THR A 35 -17.92 12.33 -6.39
C THR A 35 -18.58 11.24 -5.54
N GLN A 36 -18.64 10.01 -6.06
CA GLN A 36 -19.31 8.86 -5.44
C GLN A 36 -18.39 7.64 -5.36
N PRO A 37 -18.60 6.76 -4.36
CA PRO A 37 -17.86 5.50 -4.27
C PRO A 37 -18.20 4.59 -5.44
N GLY A 38 -17.19 3.99 -6.07
CA GLY A 38 -17.37 3.13 -7.25
C GLY A 38 -18.24 1.90 -7.02
N TYR A 39 -18.40 1.45 -5.78
CA TYR A 39 -19.27 0.36 -5.40
C TYR A 39 -19.99 0.65 -4.08
N VAL A 40 -21.24 0.18 -3.96
CA VAL A 40 -22.02 0.23 -2.72
C VAL A 40 -22.55 -1.14 -2.36
N CYS A 41 -22.57 -1.45 -1.06
CA CYS A 41 -23.14 -2.69 -0.53
C CYS A 41 -24.67 -2.63 -0.58
N LEU A 42 -25.31 -3.60 -1.22
CA LEU A 42 -26.77 -3.65 -1.31
C LEU A 42 -27.46 -4.06 -0.01
N ASN A 43 -26.70 -4.53 1.00
CA ASN A 43 -27.26 -4.88 2.30
C ASN A 43 -27.42 -3.67 3.23
N CYS A 44 -26.44 -2.77 3.27
CA CYS A 44 -26.42 -1.64 4.22
C CYS A 44 -26.19 -0.26 3.59
N GLY A 45 -26.02 -0.18 2.27
CA GLY A 45 -25.77 1.07 1.53
C GLY A 45 -24.38 1.67 1.71
N SER A 46 -23.52 1.08 2.55
CA SER A 46 -22.17 1.60 2.76
C SER A 46 -21.28 1.41 1.53
N PRO A 47 -20.27 2.27 1.33
CA PRO A 47 -19.26 2.08 0.28
C PRO A 47 -18.61 0.70 0.36
N ALA A 48 -18.30 0.12 -0.79
CA ALA A 48 -17.50 -1.08 -0.91
C ALA A 48 -16.14 -0.74 -1.53
N VAL A 49 -15.09 -1.36 -0.98
CA VAL A 49 -13.70 -1.19 -1.41
C VAL A 49 -13.29 -2.43 -2.19
N ASP A 50 -12.65 -2.25 -3.33
CA ASP A 50 -12.02 -3.36 -4.06
C ASP A 50 -10.62 -3.61 -3.49
N LEU A 51 -10.44 -4.77 -2.88
CA LEU A 51 -9.18 -5.23 -2.31
C LEU A 51 -8.52 -6.30 -3.19
N GLY A 52 -8.88 -6.37 -4.48
CA GLY A 52 -8.36 -7.37 -5.40
C GLY A 52 -6.84 -7.41 -5.44
N GLU A 53 -6.21 -6.23 -5.42
CA GLU A 53 -4.76 -6.13 -5.68
C GLU A 53 -3.95 -6.15 -4.38
N VAL A 54 -4.61 -5.98 -3.24
CA VAL A 54 -3.96 -5.96 -1.91
C VAL A 54 -3.10 -7.20 -1.67
N PRO A 55 -3.54 -8.44 -1.97
CA PRO A 55 -2.68 -9.61 -1.80
C PRO A 55 -1.38 -9.54 -2.62
N ALA A 56 -1.45 -9.06 -3.86
CA ALA A 56 -0.28 -8.97 -4.73
C ALA A 56 0.69 -7.87 -4.27
N GLU A 57 0.16 -6.72 -3.83
CA GLU A 57 0.97 -5.65 -3.23
C GLU A 57 1.62 -6.08 -1.91
N MET A 58 0.88 -6.76 -1.04
CA MET A 58 1.44 -7.32 0.21
C MET A 58 2.56 -8.34 -0.06
N GLU A 59 2.41 -9.18 -1.09
CA GLU A 59 3.47 -10.12 -1.50
C GLU A 59 4.67 -9.41 -2.15
N ALA A 60 4.45 -8.28 -2.83
CA ALA A 60 5.52 -7.44 -3.36
C ALA A 60 6.30 -6.74 -2.24
N GLU A 61 5.60 -6.17 -1.25
CA GLU A 61 6.20 -5.58 -0.04
C GLU A 61 7.01 -6.62 0.73
N ALA A 62 6.45 -7.80 1.00
CA ALA A 62 7.16 -8.86 1.70
C ALA A 62 8.47 -9.26 1.01
N ARG A 63 8.47 -9.40 -0.33
CA ARG A 63 9.68 -9.67 -1.11
C ARG A 63 10.69 -8.53 -1.05
N ALA A 64 10.22 -7.28 -1.02
CA ALA A 64 11.09 -6.12 -0.89
C ALA A 64 11.75 -6.07 0.49
N ASP A 65 11.01 -6.37 1.55
CA ASP A 65 11.52 -6.45 2.93
C ASP A 65 12.54 -7.58 3.09
N GLU A 66 12.30 -8.76 2.49
CA GLU A 66 13.25 -9.87 2.46
C GLU A 66 14.56 -9.45 1.78
N ALA A 67 14.48 -8.82 0.60
CA ALA A 67 15.66 -8.31 -0.11
C ALA A 67 16.41 -7.23 0.69
N ALA A 68 15.70 -6.37 1.42
CA ALA A 68 16.32 -5.37 2.29
C ALA A 68 17.04 -6.03 3.49
N THR A 69 16.47 -7.10 4.04
CA THR A 69 17.07 -7.87 5.14
C THR A 69 18.34 -8.61 4.68
N GLU A 70 18.35 -9.17 3.46
CA GLU A 70 19.56 -9.79 2.89
C GLU A 70 20.71 -8.80 2.68
N ALA A 71 20.38 -7.53 2.40
CA ALA A 71 21.36 -6.46 2.26
C ALA A 71 21.84 -5.87 3.59
N ALA A 72 21.23 -6.26 4.71
CA ALA A 72 21.60 -5.77 6.03
C ALA A 72 22.74 -6.60 6.64
N THR A 73 23.59 -5.95 7.43
CA THR A 73 24.76 -6.58 8.06
C THR A 73 24.86 -6.16 9.53
N ASP A 74 25.34 -7.09 10.35
CA ASP A 74 25.64 -6.82 11.75
C ASP A 74 27.04 -6.19 11.88
N ILE A 75 27.09 -4.97 12.42
CA ILE A 75 28.34 -4.21 12.62
C ILE A 75 28.43 -3.77 14.09
N LEU A 76 29.60 -3.93 14.70
CA LEU A 76 29.90 -3.32 16.00
C LEU A 76 30.15 -1.82 15.80
N CYS A 77 29.22 -0.97 16.24
CA CYS A 77 29.38 0.47 16.10
C CYS A 77 30.58 0.96 16.94
N PRO A 78 31.56 1.67 16.36
CA PRO A 78 32.74 2.14 17.08
C PRO A 78 32.45 3.30 18.04
N VAL A 79 31.29 3.95 17.91
CA VAL A 79 30.91 5.12 18.73
C VAL A 79 30.17 4.69 19.99
N CYS A 80 29.16 3.84 19.85
CA CYS A 80 28.32 3.39 20.97
C CYS A 80 28.61 1.96 21.43
N GLU A 81 29.61 1.30 20.83
CA GLU A 81 30.09 -0.04 21.19
C GLU A 81 28.98 -1.11 21.22
N THR A 82 27.94 -0.91 20.42
CA THR A 82 26.78 -1.79 20.35
C THR A 82 26.78 -2.51 19.01
N MET A 83 26.50 -3.82 19.02
CA MET A 83 26.24 -4.57 17.80
C MET A 83 24.90 -4.11 17.23
N VAL A 84 24.91 -3.55 16.01
CA VAL A 84 23.73 -3.02 15.34
C VAL A 84 23.53 -3.68 13.99
N HIS A 85 22.26 -3.88 13.64
CA HIS A 85 21.86 -4.35 12.31
C HIS A 85 21.62 -3.13 11.42
N VAL A 86 22.43 -2.97 10.38
CA VAL A 86 22.40 -1.79 9.50
C VAL A 86 22.13 -2.17 8.06
N GLY A 87 21.30 -1.36 7.40
CA GLY A 87 20.95 -1.49 5.99
C GLY A 87 21.89 -0.71 5.08
N ALA A 88 21.42 -0.42 3.87
CA ALA A 88 22.22 0.18 2.80
C ALA A 88 22.67 1.64 3.04
N ASP A 89 22.00 2.36 3.94
CA ASP A 89 22.34 3.71 4.37
C ASP A 89 23.57 3.75 5.30
N MET A 90 23.96 2.59 5.86
CA MET A 90 25.13 2.41 6.71
C MET A 90 25.15 3.40 7.89
N GLU A 91 23.99 3.74 8.45
CA GLU A 91 23.86 4.65 9.58
C GLU A 91 23.48 3.89 10.87
N CYS A 92 24.21 4.11 11.96
CA CYS A 92 23.90 3.45 13.23
C CYS A 92 22.55 3.93 13.79
N PRO A 93 21.54 3.05 13.97
CA PRO A 93 20.20 3.45 14.41
C PRO A 93 20.17 3.96 15.85
N ASN A 94 21.21 3.71 16.64
CA ASN A 94 21.27 4.09 18.05
C ASN A 94 21.94 5.47 18.27
N CYS A 95 22.84 5.90 17.38
CA CYS A 95 23.60 7.14 17.59
C CYS A 95 23.77 8.02 16.34
N GLY A 96 23.30 7.61 15.17
CA GLY A 96 23.38 8.37 13.92
C GLY A 96 24.78 8.48 13.33
N SER A 97 25.76 7.71 13.83
CA SER A 97 27.09 7.68 13.23
C SER A 97 27.04 6.92 11.90
N PRO A 98 27.68 7.44 10.83
CA PRO A 98 27.96 6.62 9.66
C PRO A 98 28.89 5.47 10.05
N LEU A 99 28.65 4.30 9.48
CA LEU A 99 29.41 3.07 9.67
C LEU A 99 30.06 2.68 8.34
N GLU A 100 31.22 2.03 8.42
CA GLU A 100 31.91 1.47 7.26
C GLU A 100 32.23 0.01 7.55
N VAL A 101 32.23 -0.83 6.51
CA VAL A 101 32.64 -2.24 6.64
C VAL A 101 34.18 -2.26 6.64
N ALA A 102 34.78 -2.74 7.73
CA ALA A 102 36.24 -2.83 7.88
C ALA A 102 36.85 -3.97 7.06
#